data_AF-A0A0V0RWK8-F1
#
_entry.id   AF-A0A0V0RWK8-F1
#
_cell.length_a   1.000
_cell.length_b   1.000
_cell.length_c   1.000
_cell.angle_alpha   90.00
_cell.angle_beta   90.00
_cell.angle_gamma   90.00
#
_symmetry.space_group_name_H-M   'P 1'
#
loop_
_entity.id
_entity.type
_entity.pdbx_description
1 polymer ?
#
loop_
_entity_poly.entity_id
_entity_poly.type
_entity_poly.pdbx_seq_one_letter_code
_entity_poly.pdbx_strand_id
1 'polypeptide(L)'
;MLTGLYVHNHHVHSNKDNCTGQYWIEHLEPKTYATYLANSGYRTGYFGKYLNEYNGSYIPPGWKEWMALVRNSRFYNYTVNYNGRKIKHGDNYFEDYFTDLIVNDSINFFKRSTLLFPQKPILLVLSFPAPHGPEDPAPKYNDFFANNTAHRTASWNYAPNPDKQWLLRHTGKMEPVHVAFTDFLQRRRLQTLLSVDDAVHKLYKEFRQFGLLDNTYFLYTSDHGYHLGQYGLIKGKTLPYDCDIKVPFFVRGPKIAKGLR
;
A
#
# COMPACT_ATOMS: atom_id res chain seq x y z
N MET A 1 -6.83 -0.62 -10.27
CA MET A 1 -5.59 0.18 -10.43
C MET A 1 -4.69 -0.35 -11.55
N LEU A 2 -4.22 -1.60 -11.49
CA LEU A 2 -3.25 -2.15 -12.47
C LEU A 2 -3.71 -2.09 -13.93
N THR A 3 -5.00 -2.33 -14.18
CA THR A 3 -5.60 -2.41 -15.52
C THR A 3 -6.27 -1.11 -15.99
N GLY A 4 -6.50 -0.15 -15.09
CA GLY A 4 -7.34 1.03 -15.38
C GLY A 4 -8.83 0.75 -15.59
N LEU A 5 -9.30 -0.49 -15.38
CA LEU A 5 -10.71 -0.88 -15.58
C LEU A 5 -11.53 -0.77 -14.28
N TYR A 6 -12.83 -0.55 -14.43
CA TYR A 6 -13.82 -0.72 -13.35
C TYR A 6 -14.11 -2.19 -13.06
N VAL A 7 -14.67 -2.46 -11.87
CA VAL A 7 -14.99 -3.82 -11.38
C VAL A 7 -15.90 -4.59 -12.34
N HIS A 8 -16.86 -3.92 -12.99
CA HIS A 8 -17.76 -4.56 -13.95
C HIS A 8 -17.08 -4.99 -15.27
N ASN A 9 -15.87 -4.49 -15.54
CA ASN A 9 -15.09 -4.84 -16.74
C ASN A 9 -13.98 -5.85 -16.45
N HIS A 10 -13.37 -5.79 -15.27
CA HIS A 10 -12.31 -6.74 -14.90
C HIS A 10 -12.82 -7.96 -14.10
N HIS A 11 -14.07 -7.94 -13.63
CA HIS A 11 -14.75 -9.08 -12.97
C HIS A 11 -14.04 -9.66 -11.74
N VAL A 12 -13.18 -8.88 -11.06
CA VAL A 12 -12.54 -9.26 -9.78
C VAL A 12 -13.33 -8.60 -8.66
N HIS A 13 -14.25 -9.36 -8.07
CA HIS A 13 -15.22 -8.83 -7.09
C HIS A 13 -14.75 -8.99 -5.64
N SER A 14 -13.88 -9.95 -5.37
CA SER A 14 -13.42 -10.25 -4.02
C SER A 14 -11.95 -10.66 -4.01
N ASN A 15 -11.37 -10.74 -2.81
CA ASN A 15 -10.01 -11.23 -2.64
C ASN A 15 -9.87 -12.73 -2.94
N LYS A 16 -10.97 -13.48 -2.89
CA LYS A 16 -10.99 -14.95 -3.05
C LYS A 16 -11.37 -15.37 -4.47
N ASP A 17 -12.15 -14.54 -5.16
CA ASP A 17 -12.70 -14.85 -6.47
C ASP A 17 -11.88 -14.15 -7.56
N ASN A 18 -10.92 -14.86 -8.14
CA ASN A 18 -10.13 -14.45 -9.31
C ASN A 18 -9.06 -13.36 -9.11
N CYS A 19 -8.77 -12.88 -7.90
CA CYS A 19 -7.77 -11.81 -7.69
C CYS A 19 -6.38 -12.18 -8.26
N THR A 20 -5.97 -13.44 -8.14
CA THR A 20 -4.81 -14.04 -8.85
C THR A 20 -5.19 -15.38 -9.48
N GLY A 21 -6.45 -15.50 -9.92
CA GLY A 21 -6.96 -16.73 -10.54
C GLY A 21 -6.50 -16.88 -11.99
N GLN A 22 -6.79 -18.03 -12.59
CA GLN A 22 -6.38 -18.34 -13.97
C GLN A 22 -6.83 -17.27 -14.97
N TYR A 23 -8.09 -16.81 -14.87
CA TYR A 23 -8.60 -15.74 -15.74
C TYR A 23 -7.78 -14.45 -15.64
N TRP A 24 -7.45 -14.02 -14.41
CA TRP A 24 -6.60 -12.83 -14.19
C TRP A 24 -5.25 -13.00 -14.87
N ILE A 25 -4.57 -14.12 -14.60
CA ILE A 25 -3.22 -14.42 -15.10
C ILE A 25 -3.19 -14.44 -16.63
N GLU A 26 -4.19 -15.04 -17.27
CA GLU A 26 -4.21 -15.21 -18.72
C GLU A 26 -4.71 -13.97 -19.47
N HIS A 27 -5.68 -13.23 -18.92
CA HIS A 27 -6.43 -12.22 -19.69
C HIS A 27 -6.20 -10.77 -19.24
N LEU A 28 -5.94 -10.53 -17.95
CA LEU A 28 -5.87 -9.18 -17.37
C LEU A 28 -4.44 -8.78 -17.01
N GLU A 29 -3.67 -9.68 -16.41
CA GLU A 29 -2.31 -9.41 -15.97
C GLU A 29 -1.35 -9.04 -17.12
N PRO A 30 -1.47 -9.64 -18.33
CA PRO A 30 -0.71 -9.22 -19.50
C PRO A 30 -1.07 -7.81 -19.99
N LYS A 31 -2.20 -7.24 -19.55
CA LYS A 31 -2.77 -5.96 -19.98
C LYS A 31 -2.77 -4.93 -18.84
N THR A 32 -1.67 -4.85 -18.10
CA THR A 32 -1.50 -3.90 -17.01
C THR A 32 -0.59 -2.75 -17.42
N TYR A 33 -0.59 -1.63 -16.68
CA TYR A 33 0.35 -0.53 -16.96
C TYR A 33 1.82 -1.00 -16.94
N ALA A 34 2.13 -2.04 -16.14
CA ALA A 34 3.48 -2.58 -16.03
C ALA A 34 3.94 -3.23 -17.35
N THR A 35 3.09 -4.05 -17.97
CA THR A 35 3.40 -4.69 -19.26
C THR A 35 3.50 -3.67 -20.38
N TYR A 36 2.60 -2.69 -20.43
CA TYR A 36 2.65 -1.62 -21.42
C TYR A 36 3.93 -0.78 -21.31
N LEU A 37 4.34 -0.40 -20.10
CA LEU A 37 5.57 0.36 -19.89
C LEU A 37 6.83 -0.47 -20.18
N ALA A 38 6.86 -1.74 -19.76
CA ALA A 38 7.96 -2.63 -20.07
C ALA A 38 8.15 -2.81 -21.59
N ASN A 39 7.06 -2.98 -22.33
CA ASN A 39 7.08 -3.10 -23.79
C ASN A 39 7.49 -1.79 -24.48
N SER A 40 7.29 -0.65 -23.82
CA SER A 40 7.74 0.67 -24.27
C SER A 40 9.19 0.98 -23.88
N GLY A 41 9.94 0.01 -23.36
CA GLY A 41 11.36 0.13 -23.07
C GLY A 41 11.70 0.53 -21.63
N TYR A 42 10.72 0.68 -20.74
CA TYR A 42 10.98 0.98 -19.32
C TYR A 42 11.68 -0.18 -18.63
N ARG A 43 12.56 0.16 -17.69
CA ARG A 43 12.98 -0.77 -16.64
C ARG A 43 11.97 -0.71 -15.51
N THR A 44 11.32 -1.83 -15.24
CA THR A 44 10.20 -1.92 -14.31
C THR A 44 10.60 -2.71 -13.06
N GLY A 45 10.41 -2.13 -11.88
CA GLY A 45 10.67 -2.76 -10.59
C GLY A 45 9.46 -2.67 -9.66
N TYR A 46 9.12 -3.78 -8.99
CA TYR A 46 8.03 -3.86 -8.02
C TYR A 46 8.51 -4.42 -6.69
N PHE A 47 8.19 -3.73 -5.61
CA PHE A 47 8.62 -4.08 -4.25
C PHE A 47 7.47 -3.94 -3.26
N GLY A 48 7.08 -5.05 -2.61
CA GLY A 48 6.13 -5.04 -1.50
C GLY A 48 4.92 -5.96 -1.66
N LYS A 49 3.73 -5.50 -1.27
CA LYS A 49 2.50 -6.28 -1.37
C LYS A 49 1.98 -6.26 -2.80
N TYR A 50 1.76 -7.41 -3.43
CA TYR A 50 1.03 -7.49 -4.71
C TYR A 50 -0.48 -7.71 -4.46
N LEU A 51 -1.14 -8.47 -5.33
CA LEU A 51 -2.55 -8.82 -5.20
C LEU A 51 -2.77 -9.82 -4.07
N ASN A 52 -3.98 -9.79 -3.51
CA ASN A 52 -4.37 -10.77 -2.49
C ASN A 52 -4.33 -12.18 -3.10
N GLU A 53 -3.99 -13.17 -2.28
CA GLU A 53 -3.81 -14.57 -2.67
C GLU A 53 -2.64 -14.89 -3.63
N TYR A 54 -1.80 -13.91 -3.96
CA TYR A 54 -0.55 -14.18 -4.68
C TYR A 54 0.32 -15.18 -3.89
N ASN A 55 0.60 -16.33 -4.49
CA ASN A 55 1.24 -17.48 -3.85
C ASN A 55 2.76 -17.56 -4.08
N GLY A 56 3.32 -16.60 -4.82
CA GLY A 56 4.74 -16.56 -5.15
C GLY A 56 5.22 -17.62 -6.13
N SER A 57 4.34 -18.25 -6.94
CA SER A 57 4.76 -19.32 -7.87
C SER A 57 5.36 -18.82 -9.19
N TYR A 58 5.15 -17.55 -9.56
CA TYR A 58 5.68 -16.95 -10.78
C TYR A 58 5.89 -15.43 -10.59
N ILE A 59 6.60 -14.79 -11.51
CA ILE A 59 6.72 -13.33 -11.58
C ILE A 59 5.68 -12.83 -12.59
N PRO A 60 4.76 -11.93 -12.20
CA PRO A 60 3.83 -11.31 -13.15
C PRO A 60 4.55 -10.67 -14.33
N PRO A 61 3.97 -10.71 -15.54
CA PRO A 61 4.58 -10.10 -16.71
C PRO A 61 4.77 -8.59 -16.52
N GLY A 62 5.77 -8.05 -17.20
CA GLY A 62 6.04 -6.61 -17.19
C GLY A 62 6.96 -6.13 -16.07
N TRP A 63 7.49 -7.01 -15.22
CA TRP A 63 8.46 -6.65 -14.17
C TRP A 63 9.86 -7.21 -14.48
N LYS A 64 10.88 -6.34 -14.47
CA LYS A 64 12.30 -6.74 -14.61
C LYS A 64 12.95 -7.06 -13.27
N GLU A 65 12.47 -6.41 -12.21
CA GLU A 65 12.85 -6.69 -10.83
C GLU A 65 11.58 -6.89 -10.02
N TRP A 66 11.56 -7.94 -9.19
CA TRP A 66 10.37 -8.35 -8.48
C TRP A 66 10.70 -8.80 -7.07
N MET A 67 10.13 -8.11 -6.09
CA MET A 67 10.02 -8.58 -4.72
C MET A 67 8.58 -8.43 -4.26
N ALA A 68 7.84 -9.53 -4.19
CA ALA A 68 6.45 -9.49 -3.71
C ALA A 68 6.18 -10.44 -2.55
N LEU A 69 5.42 -9.94 -1.58
CA LEU A 69 4.97 -10.70 -0.42
C LEU A 69 4.07 -11.86 -0.85
N VAL A 70 4.35 -13.04 -0.32
CA VAL A 70 3.52 -14.23 -0.53
C VAL A 70 2.36 -14.21 0.46
N ARG A 71 1.13 -14.27 -0.05
CA ARG A 71 -0.14 -14.23 0.69
C ARG A 71 -0.38 -12.90 1.42
N ASN A 72 -0.53 -12.95 2.74
CA ASN A 72 -1.09 -11.85 3.53
C ASN A 72 -0.05 -10.81 3.93
N SER A 73 -0.51 -9.57 4.07
CA SER A 73 0.25 -8.46 4.63
C SER A 73 0.83 -8.79 6.00
N ARG A 74 2.15 -8.66 6.14
CA ARG A 74 2.93 -8.86 7.37
C ARG A 74 4.16 -7.97 7.36
N PHE A 75 4.76 -7.77 8.53
CA PHE A 75 5.99 -6.98 8.70
C PHE A 75 7.20 -7.83 9.10
N TYR A 76 6.94 -9.02 9.66
CA TYR A 76 7.90 -10.04 10.09
C TYR A 76 7.35 -11.44 9.80
N ASN A 77 8.19 -12.47 9.91
CA ASN A 77 7.82 -13.88 9.76
C ASN A 77 7.01 -14.13 8.48
N TYR A 78 7.57 -13.67 7.37
CA TYR A 78 6.94 -13.72 6.05
C TYR A 78 7.84 -14.38 5.01
N THR A 79 7.30 -14.52 3.81
CA THR A 79 8.04 -15.01 2.64
C THR A 79 7.78 -14.08 1.48
N VAL A 80 8.82 -13.76 0.72
CA VAL A 80 8.70 -13.02 -0.54
C VAL A 80 9.09 -13.92 -1.71
N ASN A 81 8.49 -13.70 -2.88
CA ASN A 81 9.10 -14.10 -4.13
C ASN A 81 10.04 -12.96 -4.56
N TYR A 82 11.34 -13.23 -4.54
CA TYR A 82 12.39 -12.35 -5.02
C TYR A 82 12.96 -12.91 -6.32
N ASN A 83 12.62 -12.31 -7.46
CA ASN A 83 13.03 -12.72 -8.81
C ASN A 83 12.90 -14.25 -9.06
N GLY A 84 11.76 -14.82 -8.66
CA GLY A 84 11.44 -16.23 -8.88
C GLY A 84 11.89 -17.15 -7.74
N ARG A 85 12.61 -16.64 -6.74
CA ARG A 85 13.05 -17.43 -5.57
C ARG A 85 12.24 -17.04 -4.34
N LYS A 86 11.75 -18.03 -3.61
CA LYS A 86 11.06 -17.79 -2.33
C LYS A 86 12.09 -17.60 -1.22
N ILE A 87 12.11 -16.42 -0.61
CA ILE A 87 13.00 -16.07 0.51
C ILE A 87 12.16 -15.90 1.76
N LYS A 88 12.51 -16.60 2.83
CA LYS A 88 11.85 -16.51 4.14
C LYS A 88 12.62 -15.52 5.02
N HIS A 89 11.87 -14.64 5.68
CA HIS A 89 12.37 -13.66 6.64
C HIS A 89 11.87 -13.99 8.04
N GLY A 90 12.70 -13.68 9.04
CA GLY A 90 12.40 -13.86 10.47
C GLY A 90 11.73 -12.62 11.08
N ASP A 91 12.09 -12.31 12.32
CA ASP A 91 11.58 -11.19 13.12
C ASP A 91 12.65 -10.26 13.68
N ASN A 92 13.87 -10.30 13.14
CA ASN A 92 14.91 -9.35 13.53
C ASN A 92 14.66 -8.00 12.86
N TYR A 93 14.39 -6.95 13.63
CA TYR A 93 14.10 -5.61 13.10
C TYR A 93 15.12 -5.12 12.05
N PHE A 94 16.42 -5.32 12.30
CA PHE A 94 17.47 -4.77 11.43
C PHE A 94 17.63 -5.52 10.11
N GLU A 95 17.09 -6.74 10.01
CA GLU A 95 17.27 -7.64 8.87
C GLU A 95 15.96 -7.94 8.15
N ASP A 96 14.85 -8.01 8.87
CA ASP A 96 13.59 -8.57 8.42
C ASP A 96 12.44 -7.57 8.36
N TYR A 97 12.61 -6.32 8.81
CA TYR A 97 11.49 -5.38 8.80
C TYR A 97 11.08 -5.02 7.37
N PHE A 98 9.91 -5.49 6.94
CA PHE A 98 9.57 -5.51 5.52
C PHE A 98 9.50 -4.12 4.87
N THR A 99 9.02 -3.11 5.62
CA THR A 99 8.97 -1.73 5.12
C THR A 99 10.37 -1.21 4.76
N ASP A 100 11.38 -1.55 5.55
CA ASP A 100 12.77 -1.12 5.32
C ASP A 100 13.38 -1.87 4.13
N LEU A 101 13.08 -3.17 3.99
CA LEU A 101 13.51 -3.97 2.85
C LEU A 101 12.91 -3.47 1.52
N ILE A 102 11.61 -3.11 1.51
CA ILE A 102 10.96 -2.54 0.32
C ILE A 102 11.72 -1.31 -0.19
N VAL A 103 12.04 -0.35 0.70
CA VAL A 103 12.72 0.88 0.28
C VAL A 103 14.20 0.64 -0.08
N ASN A 104 14.90 -0.22 0.66
CA ASN A 104 16.30 -0.54 0.39
C ASN A 104 16.48 -1.19 -0.98
N ASP A 105 15.68 -2.21 -1.30
CA ASP A 105 15.76 -2.91 -2.57
C ASP A 105 15.30 -2.05 -3.75
N SER A 106 14.31 -1.19 -3.50
CA SER A 106 13.88 -0.18 -4.48
C SER A 106 15.00 0.77 -4.86
N ILE A 107 15.73 1.30 -3.86
CA ILE A 107 16.88 2.18 -4.08
C ILE A 107 18.00 1.44 -4.80
N ASN A 108 18.28 0.19 -4.42
CA ASN A 108 19.30 -0.64 -5.07
C ASN A 108 18.98 -0.89 -6.55
N PHE A 109 17.72 -1.24 -6.87
CA PHE A 109 17.27 -1.39 -8.25
C PHE A 109 17.37 -0.09 -9.04
N PHE A 110 16.94 1.02 -8.44
CA PHE A 110 17.02 2.34 -9.05
C PHE A 110 18.47 2.73 -9.38
N LYS A 111 19.39 2.63 -8.41
CA LYS A 111 20.82 2.95 -8.59
C LYS A 111 21.44 2.10 -9.70
N ARG A 112 21.25 0.78 -9.62
CA ARG A 112 21.77 -0.17 -10.62
C ARG A 112 21.19 0.09 -12.00
N SER A 113 19.90 0.39 -12.10
CA SER A 113 19.23 0.67 -13.37
C SER A 113 19.75 1.96 -14.01
N THR A 114 19.95 3.01 -13.21
CA THR A 114 20.51 4.30 -13.67
C THR A 114 21.95 4.14 -14.16
N LEU A 115 22.77 3.34 -13.47
CA LEU A 115 24.17 3.10 -13.84
C LEU A 115 24.30 2.24 -15.09
N LEU A 116 23.57 1.12 -15.18
CA LEU A 116 23.73 0.15 -16.26
C LEU A 116 22.92 0.49 -17.52
N PHE A 117 21.85 1.27 -17.37
CA PHE A 117 20.92 1.59 -18.46
C PHE A 117 20.52 3.08 -18.45
N PRO A 118 21.49 4.00 -18.56
CA PRO A 118 21.25 5.44 -18.35
C PRO A 118 20.23 6.06 -19.33
N GLN A 119 20.02 5.43 -20.49
CA GLN A 119 19.07 5.91 -21.51
C GLN A 119 17.66 5.31 -21.37
N LYS A 120 17.45 4.36 -20.44
CA LYS A 120 16.14 3.72 -20.26
C LYS A 120 15.38 4.38 -19.12
N PRO A 121 14.11 4.76 -19.31
CA PRO A 121 13.29 5.27 -18.22
C PRO A 121 12.98 4.15 -17.21
N ILE A 122 12.69 4.53 -15.97
CA ILE A 122 12.45 3.60 -14.86
C ILE A 122 11.01 3.77 -14.37
N LEU A 123 10.31 2.65 -14.24
CA LEU A 123 9.10 2.53 -13.43
C LEU A 123 9.49 1.83 -12.13
N LEU A 124 9.26 2.50 -11.01
CA LEU A 124 9.54 1.96 -9.69
C LEU A 124 8.25 2.00 -8.85
N VAL A 125 7.77 0.84 -8.43
CA VAL A 125 6.56 0.70 -7.61
C VAL A 125 6.92 0.15 -6.24
N LEU A 126 6.61 0.93 -5.21
CA LEU A 126 6.70 0.54 -3.81
C LEU A 126 5.29 0.38 -3.26
N SER A 127 4.94 -0.85 -2.91
CA SER A 127 3.62 -1.19 -2.39
C SER A 127 3.73 -1.61 -0.93
N PHE A 128 3.69 -0.65 -0.03
CA PHE A 128 3.81 -0.90 1.40
C PHE A 128 2.56 -1.59 1.95
N PRO A 129 2.69 -2.68 2.73
CA PRO A 129 1.55 -3.22 3.48
C PRO A 129 1.12 -2.31 4.63
N ALA A 130 2.00 -1.43 5.14
CA ALA A 130 1.67 -0.47 6.18
C ALA A 130 0.50 0.45 5.76
N PRO A 131 -0.44 0.76 6.67
CA PRO A 131 -0.56 0.34 8.07
C PRO A 131 -1.59 -0.79 8.24
N HIS A 132 -1.56 -1.82 7.40
CA HIS A 132 -2.44 -2.99 7.53
C HIS A 132 -2.13 -3.80 8.80
N GLY A 133 -3.10 -4.55 9.31
CA GLY A 133 -2.90 -5.46 10.43
C GLY A 133 -2.05 -6.69 10.05
N PRO A 134 -1.22 -7.24 10.97
CA PRO A 134 -0.96 -6.74 12.32
C PRO A 134 -0.18 -5.41 12.31
N GLU A 135 -0.63 -4.41 13.05
CA GLU A 135 0.04 -3.11 13.13
C GLU A 135 1.32 -3.21 13.97
N ASP A 136 2.42 -3.58 13.29
CA ASP A 136 3.75 -3.77 13.86
C ASP A 136 4.68 -2.63 13.42
N PRO A 137 4.81 -1.55 14.21
CA PRO A 137 5.71 -0.46 13.92
C PRO A 137 7.16 -0.87 14.15
N ALA A 138 8.08 -0.13 13.51
CA ALA A 138 9.48 -0.19 13.90
C ALA A 138 9.63 0.13 15.41
N PRO A 139 10.56 -0.53 16.13
CA PRO A 139 10.69 -0.38 17.58
C PRO A 139 10.80 1.07 18.06
N LYS A 140 11.50 1.91 17.30
CA LYS A 140 11.67 3.35 17.57
C LYS A 140 10.37 4.17 17.62
N TYR A 141 9.27 3.64 17.11
CA TYR A 141 7.97 4.32 17.06
C TYR A 141 6.95 3.78 18.07
N ASN A 142 7.30 2.78 18.89
CA ASN A 142 6.35 2.14 19.82
C ASN A 142 5.71 3.09 20.83
N ASP A 143 6.43 4.16 21.22
CA ASP A 143 5.96 5.10 22.25
C ASP A 143 5.34 6.38 21.66
N PHE A 144 5.26 6.49 20.33
CA PHE A 144 4.71 7.69 19.69
C PHE A 144 3.17 7.71 19.79
N PHE A 145 2.58 8.91 19.74
CA PHE A 145 1.13 9.12 19.66
C PHE A 145 0.31 8.61 20.85
N ALA A 146 0.88 8.49 22.06
CA ALA A 146 0.24 7.90 23.25
C ALA A 146 -1.22 8.38 23.52
N ASN A 147 -1.53 9.64 23.21
CA ASN A 147 -2.85 10.26 23.42
C ASN A 147 -3.51 10.77 22.12
N ASN A 148 -3.15 10.22 20.96
CA ASN A 148 -3.73 10.69 19.70
C ASN A 148 -5.19 10.24 19.55
N THR A 149 -6.08 11.22 19.45
CA THR A 149 -7.52 11.01 19.19
C THR A 149 -7.97 11.69 17.90
N ALA A 150 -7.04 12.04 17.00
CA ALA A 150 -7.34 12.81 15.79
C ALA A 150 -8.32 12.11 14.83
N HIS A 151 -8.46 10.79 14.93
CA HIS A 151 -9.44 10.01 14.17
C HIS A 151 -10.89 10.25 14.62
N ARG A 152 -11.10 10.84 15.81
CA ARG A 152 -12.42 11.15 16.37
C ARG A 152 -13.02 12.41 15.73
N THR A 153 -13.47 12.26 14.50
CA THR A 153 -14.16 13.31 13.73
C THR A 153 -15.64 13.44 14.12
N ALA A 154 -16.38 14.38 13.51
CA ALA A 154 -17.82 14.55 13.78
C ALA A 154 -18.68 13.31 13.51
N SER A 155 -18.25 12.42 12.59
CA SER A 155 -18.93 11.14 12.33
C SER A 155 -18.48 10.02 13.27
N TRP A 156 -17.44 10.22 14.09
CA TRP A 156 -16.94 9.19 15.00
C TRP A 156 -17.96 8.89 16.11
N ASN A 157 -18.27 7.60 16.28
CA ASN A 157 -19.30 7.10 17.18
C ASN A 157 -20.69 7.77 17.01
N TYR A 158 -20.97 8.33 15.83
CA TYR A 158 -22.27 8.91 15.51
C TYR A 158 -23.25 7.77 15.20
N ALA A 159 -23.89 7.22 16.23
CA ALA A 159 -24.85 6.13 16.14
C ALA A 159 -25.84 6.21 17.32
N PRO A 160 -27.06 5.64 17.21
CA PRO A 160 -27.63 5.00 16.03
C PRO A 160 -28.03 6.01 14.93
N ASN A 161 -28.26 5.51 13.71
CA ASN A 161 -28.65 6.31 12.54
C ASN A 161 -29.94 5.76 11.90
N PRO A 162 -31.11 5.93 12.51
CA PRO A 162 -32.35 5.33 12.04
C PRO A 162 -32.82 5.90 10.68
N ASP A 163 -32.43 7.13 10.35
CA ASP A 163 -32.75 7.83 9.10
C ASP A 163 -31.82 7.45 7.92
N LYS A 164 -30.75 6.68 8.16
CA LYS A 164 -29.77 6.30 7.14
C LYS A 164 -30.07 4.93 6.53
N GLN A 165 -29.21 4.46 5.63
CA GLN A 165 -29.37 3.14 4.99
C GLN A 165 -29.24 1.98 6.01
N TRP A 166 -29.74 0.80 5.63
CA TRP A 166 -29.96 -0.37 6.50
C TRP A 166 -28.78 -0.78 7.40
N LEU A 167 -27.53 -0.68 6.94
CA LEU A 167 -26.35 -1.06 7.71
C LEU A 167 -26.12 -0.12 8.92
N LEU A 168 -26.41 1.18 8.81
CA LEU A 168 -26.28 2.09 9.98
C LEU A 168 -27.52 2.10 10.88
N ARG A 169 -28.68 1.67 10.38
CA ARG A 169 -29.90 1.57 11.20
C ARG A 169 -29.74 0.59 12.37
N HIS A 170 -28.98 -0.48 12.14
CA HIS A 170 -28.72 -1.53 13.12
C HIS A 170 -27.38 -1.36 13.84
N THR A 171 -26.64 -0.29 13.54
CA THR A 171 -25.36 -0.01 14.21
C THR A 171 -25.64 0.88 15.43
N GLY A 172 -25.29 0.39 16.62
CA GLY A 172 -25.39 1.13 17.87
C GLY A 172 -24.15 1.96 18.17
N LYS A 173 -24.17 2.68 19.30
CA LYS A 173 -22.96 3.31 19.83
C LYS A 173 -21.91 2.27 20.19
N MET A 174 -20.66 2.65 20.05
CA MET A 174 -19.53 1.88 20.52
C MET A 174 -19.53 1.79 22.05
N GLU A 175 -19.47 0.56 22.55
CA GLU A 175 -19.15 0.26 23.95
C GLU A 175 -17.78 0.82 24.36
N PRO A 176 -17.53 1.05 25.67
CA PRO A 176 -16.24 1.56 26.16
C PRO A 176 -15.02 0.76 25.67
N VAL A 177 -15.16 -0.58 25.55
CA VAL A 177 -14.11 -1.45 25.01
C VAL A 177 -13.81 -1.17 23.54
N HIS A 178 -14.83 -0.87 22.74
CA HIS A 178 -14.67 -0.52 21.33
C HIS A 178 -13.99 0.84 21.19
N VAL A 179 -14.35 1.82 22.04
CA VAL A 179 -13.71 3.14 22.08
C VAL A 179 -12.22 3.01 22.38
N ALA A 180 -11.87 2.28 23.45
CA ALA A 180 -10.48 2.02 23.83
C ALA A 180 -9.71 1.31 22.71
N PHE A 181 -10.35 0.33 22.06
CA PHE A 181 -9.78 -0.38 20.93
C PHE A 181 -9.54 0.52 19.72
N THR A 182 -10.47 1.41 19.35
CA THR A 182 -10.28 2.32 18.22
C THR A 182 -9.16 3.32 18.45
N ASP A 183 -9.02 3.85 19.67
CA ASP A 183 -7.90 4.73 20.02
C ASP A 183 -6.56 4.00 19.97
N PHE A 184 -6.52 2.79 20.52
CA PHE A 184 -5.33 1.93 20.48
C PHE A 184 -4.93 1.61 19.03
N LEU A 185 -5.89 1.18 18.21
CA LEU A 185 -5.64 0.82 16.83
C LEU A 185 -5.21 2.04 16.00
N GLN A 186 -5.81 3.22 16.21
CA GLN A 186 -5.37 4.44 15.53
C GLN A 186 -3.90 4.73 15.83
N ARG A 187 -3.51 4.62 17.10
CA ARG A 187 -2.12 4.82 17.52
C ARG A 187 -1.20 3.85 16.80
N ARG A 188 -1.50 2.55 16.85
CA ARG A 188 -0.67 1.51 16.21
C ARG A 188 -0.56 1.75 14.70
N ARG A 189 -1.66 2.09 14.03
CA ARG A 189 -1.65 2.40 12.59
C ARG A 189 -0.75 3.59 12.26
N LEU A 190 -0.80 4.68 13.04
CA LEU A 190 0.08 5.84 12.86
C LEU A 190 1.56 5.48 13.10
N GLN A 191 1.85 4.71 14.15
CA GLN A 191 3.21 4.26 14.46
C GLN A 191 3.77 3.40 13.31
N THR A 192 2.98 2.49 12.74
CA THR A 192 3.41 1.65 11.60
C THR A 192 3.60 2.48 10.34
N LEU A 193 2.78 3.52 10.15
CA LEU A 193 2.86 4.41 9.00
C LEU A 193 4.12 5.29 9.00
N LEU A 194 4.71 5.60 10.16
CA LEU A 194 5.94 6.41 10.24
C LEU A 194 7.12 5.79 9.48
N SER A 195 7.22 4.46 9.41
CA SER A 195 8.25 3.81 8.60
C SER A 195 8.05 4.02 7.10
N VAL A 196 6.81 4.24 6.64
CA VAL A 196 6.54 4.63 5.24
C VAL A 196 6.97 6.09 5.01
N ASP A 197 6.76 6.97 5.98
CA ASP A 197 7.21 8.37 5.89
C ASP A 197 8.75 8.46 5.79
N ASP A 198 9.47 7.70 6.61
CA ASP A 198 10.92 7.54 6.50
C ASP A 198 11.35 7.03 5.12
N ALA A 199 10.64 6.04 4.58
CA ALA A 199 10.94 5.47 3.28
C ALA A 199 10.76 6.49 2.15
N VAL A 200 9.68 7.28 2.19
CA VAL A 200 9.44 8.38 1.25
C VAL A 200 10.55 9.43 1.34
N HIS A 201 10.96 9.82 2.54
CA HIS A 201 12.06 10.76 2.75
C HIS A 201 13.39 10.21 2.22
N LYS A 202 13.67 8.93 2.45
CA LYS A 202 14.89 8.27 1.97
C LYS A 202 14.94 8.25 0.45
N LEU A 203 13.85 7.89 -0.22
CA LEU A 203 13.74 7.96 -1.69
C LEU A 203 13.93 9.38 -2.20
N TYR A 204 13.28 10.36 -1.58
CA TYR A 204 13.43 11.76 -1.96
C TYR A 204 14.90 12.20 -1.90
N LYS A 205 15.61 11.86 -0.83
CA LYS A 205 17.04 12.17 -0.68
C LYS A 205 17.90 11.52 -1.77
N GLU A 206 17.67 10.24 -2.06
CA GLU A 206 18.40 9.52 -3.11
C GLU A 206 18.15 10.13 -4.49
N PHE A 207 16.89 10.38 -4.85
CA PHE A 207 16.57 11.02 -6.15
C PHE A 207 17.13 12.44 -6.25
N ARG A 208 17.19 13.18 -5.13
CA ARG A 208 17.84 14.50 -5.08
C ARG A 208 19.34 14.40 -5.33
N GLN A 209 20.01 13.44 -4.68
CA GLN A 209 21.45 13.23 -4.83
C GLN A 209 21.83 12.83 -6.25
N PHE A 210 20.98 12.04 -6.92
CA PHE A 210 21.18 11.66 -8.32
C PHE A 210 20.72 12.73 -9.33
N GLY A 211 20.17 13.86 -8.87
CA GLY A 211 19.70 14.94 -9.75
C GLY A 211 18.49 14.56 -10.61
N LEU A 212 17.71 13.54 -10.22
CA LEU A 212 16.60 13.02 -11.03
C LEU A 212 15.22 13.52 -10.60
N LEU A 213 15.15 14.34 -9.56
CA LEU A 213 13.88 14.88 -9.06
C LEU A 213 13.08 15.62 -10.13
N ASP A 214 13.72 16.34 -11.02
CA ASP A 214 13.06 17.18 -12.03
C ASP A 214 12.69 16.41 -13.31
N ASN A 215 13.14 15.15 -13.41
CA ASN A 215 12.82 14.24 -14.51
C ASN A 215 12.00 13.02 -14.04
N THR A 216 11.40 13.09 -12.85
CA THR A 216 10.65 11.98 -12.26
C THR A 216 9.25 12.42 -11.85
N TYR A 217 8.25 11.63 -12.26
CA TYR A 217 6.91 11.71 -11.70
C TYR A 217 6.81 10.79 -10.47
N PHE A 218 6.44 11.37 -9.34
CA PHE A 218 6.12 10.67 -8.10
C PHE A 218 4.61 10.68 -7.92
N LEU A 219 4.02 9.50 -7.77
CA LEU A 219 2.61 9.31 -7.47
C LEU A 219 2.52 8.62 -6.11
N TYR A 220 1.78 9.22 -5.18
CA TYR A 220 1.50 8.63 -3.86
C TYR A 220 0.00 8.43 -3.71
N THR A 221 -0.41 7.21 -3.40
CA THR A 221 -1.81 6.85 -3.20
C THR A 221 -1.97 5.67 -2.27
N SER A 222 -3.22 5.35 -1.93
CA SER A 222 -3.61 4.12 -1.24
C SER A 222 -4.57 3.29 -2.10
N ASP A 223 -4.71 2.01 -1.80
CA ASP A 223 -5.62 1.08 -2.47
C ASP A 223 -7.08 1.28 -2.04
N HIS A 224 -7.32 1.68 -0.80
CA HIS A 224 -8.63 2.02 -0.25
C HIS A 224 -8.50 2.87 1.02
N GLY A 225 -9.61 3.44 1.48
CA GLY A 225 -9.71 4.09 2.79
C GLY A 225 -9.80 3.09 3.96
N TYR A 226 -10.07 3.58 5.16
CA TYR A 226 -10.27 2.76 6.35
C TYR A 226 -11.17 3.49 7.36
N HIS A 227 -12.29 2.88 7.74
CA HIS A 227 -13.08 3.36 8.87
C HIS A 227 -12.53 2.80 10.19
N LEU A 228 -12.56 3.66 11.20
CA LEU A 228 -12.16 3.39 12.56
C LEU A 228 -13.05 4.22 13.49
N GLY A 229 -14.20 3.67 13.86
CA GLY A 229 -15.20 4.29 14.73
C GLY A 229 -16.26 5.16 14.04
N GLN A 230 -16.10 5.53 12.76
CA GLN A 230 -17.11 6.33 12.05
C GLN A 230 -18.46 5.62 12.03
N TYR A 231 -19.52 6.34 12.36
CA TYR A 231 -20.91 5.85 12.46
C TYR A 231 -21.11 4.66 13.42
N GLY A 232 -20.23 4.50 14.41
CA GLY A 232 -20.24 3.35 15.32
C GLY A 232 -19.58 2.08 14.75
N LEU A 233 -19.04 2.14 13.52
CA LEU A 233 -18.36 1.02 12.87
C LEU A 233 -16.94 0.90 13.43
N ILE A 234 -16.67 -0.19 14.15
CA ILE A 234 -15.45 -0.33 14.96
C ILE A 234 -14.18 -0.19 14.12
N LYS A 235 -13.98 -1.05 13.13
CA LYS A 235 -12.83 -0.99 12.23
C LYS A 235 -13.14 -1.70 10.91
N GLY A 236 -12.52 -1.24 9.82
CA GLY A 236 -12.53 -2.01 8.60
C GLY A 236 -12.46 -1.16 7.33
N LYS A 237 -12.94 -1.81 6.29
CA LYS A 237 -13.10 -1.35 4.91
C LYS A 237 -14.24 -2.16 4.30
N THR A 238 -14.59 -1.89 3.05
CA THR A 238 -15.65 -2.53 2.22
C THR A 238 -17.02 -1.88 2.24
N LEU A 239 -17.17 -0.74 2.92
CA LEU A 239 -18.42 0.00 2.97
C LEU A 239 -18.41 1.17 1.96
N PRO A 240 -19.59 1.62 1.49
CA PRO A 240 -19.68 2.66 0.46
C PRO A 240 -19.50 4.08 1.02
N TYR A 241 -18.75 4.24 2.11
CA TYR A 241 -18.54 5.55 2.75
C TYR A 241 -17.23 6.17 2.33
N ASP A 242 -17.20 7.50 2.36
CA ASP A 242 -15.99 8.30 2.09
C ASP A 242 -14.76 7.81 2.85
N CYS A 243 -14.90 7.42 4.13
CA CYS A 243 -13.77 6.91 4.92
C CYS A 243 -13.17 5.62 4.35
N ASP A 244 -13.91 4.83 3.58
CA ASP A 244 -13.48 3.56 2.99
C ASP A 244 -13.02 3.69 1.53
N ILE A 245 -13.46 4.73 0.82
CA ILE A 245 -13.22 4.87 -0.63
C ILE A 245 -12.36 6.09 -1.00
N LYS A 246 -12.33 7.14 -0.18
CA LYS A 246 -11.46 8.30 -0.42
C LYS A 246 -10.04 7.98 0.03
N VAL A 247 -9.10 8.11 -0.89
CA VAL A 247 -7.68 7.85 -0.67
C VAL A 247 -6.88 9.13 -0.95
N PRO A 248 -5.71 9.33 -0.30
CA PRO A 248 -4.79 10.37 -0.72
C PRO A 248 -4.36 10.11 -2.17
N PHE A 249 -4.24 11.16 -2.97
CA PHE A 249 -3.67 11.07 -4.31
C PHE A 249 -2.81 12.31 -4.56
N PHE A 250 -1.51 12.17 -4.36
CA PHE A 250 -0.54 13.24 -4.57
C PHE A 250 0.32 12.94 -5.79
N VAL A 251 0.53 13.95 -6.63
CA VAL A 251 1.41 13.86 -7.80
C VAL A 251 2.41 15.00 -7.77
N ARG A 252 3.69 14.65 -7.94
CA ARG A 252 4.79 15.60 -8.16
C ARG A 252 5.52 15.21 -9.43
N GLY A 253 5.87 16.15 -10.29
CA GLY A 253 6.71 15.85 -11.44
C GLY A 253 6.97 17.06 -12.32
N PRO A 254 7.73 16.89 -13.41
CA PRO A 254 7.95 17.94 -14.38
C PRO A 254 6.62 18.55 -14.84
N LYS A 255 6.57 19.89 -14.93
CA LYS A 255 5.40 20.66 -15.40
C LYS A 255 4.13 20.56 -14.53
N ILE A 256 4.19 19.94 -13.34
CA ILE A 256 3.10 19.95 -12.37
C ILE A 256 3.30 21.12 -11.42
N ALA A 257 2.34 22.05 -11.36
CA ALA A 257 2.46 23.22 -10.49
C ALA A 257 2.37 22.83 -9.00
N LYS A 258 3.14 23.53 -8.17
CA LYS A 258 3.21 23.29 -6.73
C LYS A 258 1.91 23.74 -6.04
N GLY A 259 1.37 22.89 -5.17
CA GLY A 259 0.29 23.28 -4.26
C GLY A 259 -1.10 23.39 -4.88
N LEU A 260 -1.29 22.91 -6.12
CA LEU A 260 -2.62 22.72 -6.68
C LEU A 260 -3.39 21.70 -5.83
N ARG A 261 -4.62 22.05 -5.44
CA ARG A 261 -5.55 21.21 -4.69
C ARG A 261 -6.84 21.04 -5.47
#